data_AF-A0A953TKE8-F1
#
_entry.id   AF-A0A953TKE8-F1
#
_cell.length_a   1.000
_cell.length_b   1.000
_cell.length_c   1.000
_cell.angle_alpha   90.00
_cell.angle_beta   90.00
_cell.angle_gamma   90.00
#
_symmetry.space_group_name_H-M   'P 1'
#
loop_
_entity.id
_entity.type
_entity.pdbx_description
1 polymer ?
#
loop_
_entity_poly.entity_id
_entity_poly.type
_entity_poly.pdbx_seq_one_letter_code
_entity_poly.pdbx_strand_id
1 'polypeptide(L)'
;MSKIFGYGEDALTLWALKQHASSILKEFQDKTPISDCLIFYRPSFGRHSKANSSVFGEFDAILVSKESIYLIESKWDNLAEFSNSELLLREEQTIRHRIFSWYLTHWSKNYLNNWQTFINEHQNDFKFGNKTIAPADSLLARNLELILSRLQENCRSCPSEDNIKNVLLFFYNAEKSKPPTRTDNTFKLIPIEYNRETKGNFVMLS
;
A
#
# COMPACT_ATOMS: atom_id res chain seq x y z
N MET A 1 3.78 -3.13 -19.79
CA MET A 1 2.72 -2.92 -18.78
C MET A 1 3.06 -3.74 -17.55
N SER A 2 2.80 -3.22 -16.36
CA SER A 2 2.89 -3.97 -15.10
C SER A 2 1.78 -5.04 -15.02
N LYS A 3 1.99 -6.08 -14.21
CA LYS A 3 0.93 -7.04 -13.87
C LYS A 3 0.17 -6.51 -12.66
N ILE A 4 -1.16 -6.38 -12.79
CA ILE A 4 -2.05 -5.90 -11.74
C ILE A 4 -2.98 -7.04 -11.31
N PHE A 5 -3.01 -7.35 -10.01
CA PHE A 5 -3.98 -8.24 -9.39
C PHE A 5 -4.87 -7.42 -8.46
N GLY A 6 -6.20 -7.56 -8.51
CA GLY A 6 -7.05 -6.83 -7.56
C GLY A 6 -8.55 -7.07 -7.68
N TYR A 7 -9.30 -6.46 -6.75
CA TYR A 7 -10.76 -6.39 -6.70
C TYR A 7 -11.19 -5.06 -6.05
N GLY A 8 -12.28 -4.43 -6.50
CA GLY A 8 -12.82 -3.20 -5.90
C GLY A 8 -13.13 -2.07 -6.90
N GLU A 9 -13.67 -0.95 -6.39
CA GLU A 9 -14.36 0.10 -7.18
C GLU A 9 -13.59 1.44 -7.30
N ASP A 10 -12.37 1.57 -6.80
CA ASP A 10 -11.65 2.86 -6.83
C ASP A 10 -10.94 3.10 -8.17
N ALA A 11 -11.66 3.71 -9.10
CA ALA A 11 -11.18 4.00 -10.44
C ALA A 11 -9.99 4.97 -10.49
N LEU A 12 -9.84 5.89 -9.53
CA LEU A 12 -8.73 6.86 -9.53
C LEU A 12 -7.41 6.21 -9.17
N THR A 13 -7.42 5.38 -8.12
CA THR A 13 -6.22 4.60 -7.79
C THR A 13 -5.85 3.66 -8.93
N LEU A 14 -6.81 2.97 -9.53
CA LEU A 14 -6.53 2.09 -10.67
C LEU A 14 -5.96 2.85 -11.88
N TRP A 15 -6.54 4.01 -12.22
CA TRP A 15 -6.05 4.92 -13.25
C TRP A 15 -4.59 5.33 -12.97
N ALA A 16 -4.30 5.77 -11.75
CA ALA A 16 -2.96 6.17 -11.34
C ALA A 16 -1.93 5.04 -11.47
N LEU A 17 -2.31 3.82 -11.11
CA LEU A 17 -1.43 2.65 -11.23
C LEU A 17 -1.17 2.27 -12.70
N LYS A 18 -2.16 2.46 -13.58
CA LYS A 18 -2.00 2.19 -15.02
C LYS A 18 -1.14 3.24 -15.73
N GLN A 19 -1.42 4.53 -15.49
CA GLN A 19 -0.83 5.62 -16.27
C GLN A 19 0.34 6.33 -15.58
N HIS A 20 0.38 6.31 -14.25
CA HIS A 20 1.28 7.14 -13.45
C HIS A 20 2.18 6.36 -12.49
N ALA A 21 2.21 5.03 -12.54
CA ALA A 21 3.12 4.24 -11.71
C ALA A 21 4.60 4.61 -11.92
N SER A 22 5.00 5.00 -13.13
CA SER A 22 6.35 5.50 -13.41
C SER A 22 6.66 6.80 -12.67
N SER A 23 5.67 7.68 -12.50
CA SER A 23 5.80 8.89 -11.70
C SER A 23 6.03 8.58 -10.23
N ILE A 24 5.34 7.55 -9.68
CA ILE A 24 5.55 7.09 -8.31
C ILE A 24 7.00 6.64 -8.12
N LEU A 25 7.53 5.79 -9.00
CA LEU A 25 8.93 5.32 -8.91
C LEU A 25 9.93 6.49 -9.00
N LYS A 26 9.69 7.44 -9.90
CA LYS A 26 10.55 8.60 -10.12
C LYS A 26 10.70 9.48 -8.87
N GLU A 27 9.64 9.64 -8.07
CA GLU A 27 9.68 10.38 -6.81
C GLU A 27 10.67 9.78 -5.79
N PHE A 28 10.98 8.49 -5.92
CA PHE A 28 11.95 7.78 -5.10
C PHE A 28 13.26 7.48 -5.83
N GLN A 29 13.45 8.04 -7.03
CA GLN A 29 14.62 7.78 -7.90
C GLN A 29 14.80 6.31 -8.27
N ASP A 30 13.74 5.49 -8.18
CA ASP A 30 13.74 4.09 -8.57
C ASP A 30 13.66 3.99 -10.09
N LYS A 31 14.62 3.27 -10.67
CA LYS A 31 14.79 3.14 -12.14
C LYS A 31 14.19 1.84 -12.70
N THR A 32 13.48 1.07 -11.89
CA THR A 32 12.85 -0.17 -12.30
C THR A 32 11.83 0.11 -13.42
N PRO A 33 11.96 -0.55 -14.59
CA PRO A 33 10.94 -0.44 -15.63
C PRO A 33 9.59 -0.95 -15.12
N ILE A 34 8.49 -0.27 -15.45
CA ILE A 34 7.14 -0.68 -15.02
C ILE A 34 6.77 -2.10 -15.47
N SER A 35 7.34 -2.60 -16.57
CA SER A 35 7.19 -3.99 -17.00
C SER A 35 7.70 -5.02 -16.00
N ASP A 36 8.63 -4.61 -15.14
CA ASP A 36 9.29 -5.45 -14.15
C ASP A 36 8.65 -5.30 -12.76
N CYS A 37 7.69 -4.37 -12.63
CA CYS A 37 6.94 -4.16 -11.40
C CYS A 37 5.74 -5.12 -11.29
N LEU A 38 5.37 -5.39 -10.04
CA LEU A 38 4.15 -6.10 -9.68
C LEU A 38 3.27 -5.18 -8.83
N ILE A 39 1.96 -5.21 -9.07
CA ILE A 39 0.98 -4.37 -8.36
C ILE A 39 -0.13 -5.27 -7.79
N PHE A 40 -0.37 -5.12 -6.50
CA PHE A 40 -1.60 -5.55 -5.84
C PHE A 40 -2.50 -4.34 -5.68
N TYR A 41 -3.62 -4.33 -6.37
CA TYR A 41 -4.66 -3.31 -6.28
C TYR A 41 -5.70 -3.75 -5.25
N ARG A 42 -5.91 -2.93 -4.22
CA ARG A 42 -6.82 -3.18 -3.11
C ARG A 42 -6.65 -4.50 -2.36
N PRO A 43 -5.44 -4.90 -1.93
CA PRO A 43 -5.27 -6.08 -1.10
C PRO A 43 -5.91 -5.85 0.28
N SER A 44 -6.97 -6.60 0.58
CA SER A 44 -7.63 -6.57 1.89
C SER A 44 -7.06 -7.62 2.85
N PHE A 45 -6.82 -7.17 4.07
CA PHE A 45 -6.38 -7.97 5.23
C PHE A 45 -7.47 -7.98 6.31
N GLY A 46 -8.73 -7.98 5.86
CA GLY A 46 -9.92 -8.05 6.68
C GLY A 46 -10.54 -6.68 6.99
N ARG A 47 -11.87 -6.68 7.20
CA ARG A 47 -12.66 -5.49 7.53
C ARG A 47 -12.91 -5.41 9.03
N HIS A 48 -13.08 -4.20 9.56
CA HIS A 48 -13.35 -3.91 10.98
C HIS A 48 -12.17 -4.30 11.89
N SER A 49 -11.13 -3.48 11.83
CA SER A 49 -9.94 -3.57 12.70
C SER A 49 -10.35 -3.45 14.18
N LYS A 50 -10.49 -4.58 14.89
CA LYS A 50 -10.73 -4.62 16.34
C LYS A 50 -9.41 -4.73 17.09
N ALA A 51 -9.38 -4.26 18.34
CA ALA A 51 -8.18 -4.28 19.19
C ALA A 51 -7.56 -5.69 19.28
N ASN A 52 -8.36 -6.73 19.52
CA ASN A 52 -7.90 -8.11 19.66
C ASN A 52 -8.16 -8.91 18.38
N SER A 53 -7.58 -8.48 17.26
CA SER A 53 -7.77 -9.15 15.98
C SER A 53 -6.50 -9.11 15.15
N SER A 54 -6.35 -10.11 14.29
CA SER A 54 -5.28 -10.15 13.28
C SER A 54 -5.58 -9.31 12.05
N VAL A 55 -6.82 -8.83 11.88
CA VAL A 55 -7.19 -7.98 10.73
C VAL A 55 -6.70 -6.56 10.93
N PHE A 56 -6.18 -5.94 9.87
CA PHE A 56 -5.61 -4.58 9.94
C PHE A 56 -6.03 -3.66 8.77
N GLY A 57 -6.99 -4.09 7.95
CA GLY A 57 -7.62 -3.26 6.93
C GLY A 57 -7.13 -3.58 5.52
N GLU A 58 -7.26 -2.62 4.62
CA GLU A 58 -7.04 -2.79 3.18
C GLU A 58 -6.22 -1.61 2.66
N PHE A 59 -5.16 -1.87 1.92
CA PHE A 59 -4.43 -0.81 1.22
C PHE A 59 -5.14 -0.45 -0.07
N ASP A 60 -5.00 0.78 -0.56
CA ASP A 60 -5.48 1.11 -1.89
C ASP A 60 -4.63 0.42 -2.96
N ALA A 61 -3.31 0.33 -2.74
CA ALA A 61 -2.43 -0.52 -3.51
C ALA A 61 -1.12 -0.89 -2.79
N ILE A 62 -0.45 -1.92 -3.32
CA ILE A 62 0.95 -2.22 -3.06
C ILE A 62 1.64 -2.36 -4.41
N LEU A 63 2.67 -1.55 -4.64
CA LEU A 63 3.53 -1.63 -5.81
C LEU A 63 4.89 -2.18 -5.35
N VAL A 64 5.44 -3.17 -6.06
CA VAL A 64 6.81 -3.64 -5.83
C VAL A 64 7.62 -3.48 -7.09
N SER A 65 8.80 -2.90 -6.93
CA SER A 65 9.84 -2.81 -7.94
C SER A 65 10.96 -3.80 -7.63
N LYS A 66 12.08 -3.71 -8.36
CA LYS A 66 13.26 -4.50 -8.03
C LYS A 66 14.00 -3.96 -6.81
N GLU A 67 13.76 -2.71 -6.44
CA GLU A 67 14.52 -1.98 -5.41
C GLU A 67 13.72 -1.74 -4.13
N SER A 68 12.40 -1.60 -4.21
CA SER A 68 11.56 -1.15 -3.11
C SER A 68 10.12 -1.68 -3.17
N ILE A 69 9.45 -1.65 -2.01
CA ILE A 69 8.03 -1.93 -1.85
C ILE A 69 7.33 -0.64 -1.44
N TYR A 70 6.32 -0.25 -2.21
CA TYR A 70 5.53 0.96 -1.99
C TYR A 70 4.15 0.58 -1.45
N LEU A 71 3.88 0.95 -0.21
CA LEU A 71 2.58 0.80 0.43
C LEU A 71 1.78 2.07 0.16
N ILE A 72 0.68 1.96 -0.59
CA ILE A 72 -0.02 3.11 -1.16
C ILE A 72 -1.38 3.29 -0.52
N GLU A 73 -1.62 4.50 -0.04
CA GLU A 73 -2.94 5.05 0.29
C GLU A 73 -3.24 6.20 -0.66
N SER A 74 -4.52 6.46 -0.88
CA SER A 74 -5.00 7.48 -1.80
C SER A 74 -6.07 8.37 -1.16
N LYS A 75 -6.08 9.63 -1.56
CA LYS A 75 -7.10 10.63 -1.23
C LYS A 75 -7.37 11.49 -2.45
N TRP A 76 -8.56 12.09 -2.48
CA TRP A 76 -8.97 13.00 -3.55
C TRP A 76 -9.70 14.20 -3.00
N ASP A 77 -9.56 15.31 -3.72
CA ASP A 77 -10.06 16.64 -3.35
C ASP A 77 -11.58 16.72 -3.09
N ASN A 78 -12.38 15.85 -3.70
CA ASN A 78 -13.85 15.88 -3.56
C ASN A 78 -14.39 15.27 -2.26
N LEU A 79 -13.66 14.37 -1.58
CA LEU A 79 -14.16 13.69 -0.36
C LEU A 79 -13.26 13.84 0.86
N ALA A 80 -12.08 14.42 0.71
CA ALA A 80 -11.16 14.55 1.83
C ALA A 80 -11.32 15.92 2.48
N GLU A 81 -11.62 15.91 3.77
CA GLU A 81 -11.62 17.10 4.61
C GLU A 81 -10.16 17.51 4.83
N PHE A 82 -9.73 18.62 4.21
CA PHE A 82 -8.45 19.25 4.52
C PHE A 82 -8.69 20.46 5.40
N SER A 83 -8.18 20.43 6.63
CA SER A 83 -8.05 21.64 7.44
C SER A 83 -6.67 22.26 7.18
N ASN A 84 -6.62 23.57 6.91
CA ASN A 84 -5.37 24.34 6.90
C ASN A 84 -4.23 23.81 5.99
N SER A 85 -4.57 23.23 4.83
CA SER A 85 -3.61 22.67 3.85
C SER A 85 -2.83 21.43 4.32
N GLU A 86 -3.28 20.80 5.40
CA GLU A 86 -2.72 19.57 5.94
C GLU A 86 -3.65 18.39 5.70
N LEU A 87 -3.07 17.27 5.27
CA LEU A 87 -3.76 15.99 5.14
C LEU A 87 -3.25 15.04 6.22
N LEU A 88 -4.09 14.79 7.22
CA LEU A 88 -3.82 13.83 8.27
C LEU A 88 -4.51 12.50 7.95
N LEU A 89 -3.71 11.43 7.88
CA LEU A 89 -4.24 10.08 7.80
C LEU A 89 -4.76 9.65 9.17
N ARG A 90 -5.79 8.82 9.17
CA ARG A 90 -6.31 8.24 10.42
C ARG A 90 -5.25 7.32 11.01
N GLU A 91 -5.17 7.26 12.34
CA GLU A 91 -4.22 6.38 13.04
C GLU A 91 -4.27 4.93 12.56
N GLU A 92 -5.47 4.42 12.24
CA GLU A 92 -5.65 3.07 11.68
C GLU A 92 -4.92 2.85 10.35
N GLN A 93 -4.86 3.86 9.49
CA GLN A 93 -4.12 3.79 8.23
C GLN A 93 -2.62 3.72 8.51
N THR A 94 -2.11 4.55 9.42
CA THR A 94 -0.70 4.51 9.83
C THR A 94 -0.32 3.18 10.50
N ILE A 95 -1.17 2.65 11.38
CA ILE A 95 -0.95 1.34 12.04
C ILE A 95 -0.92 0.20 11.02
N ARG A 96 -1.81 0.20 10.03
CA ARG A 96 -1.84 -0.81 8.96
C ARG A 96 -0.51 -0.88 8.22
N HIS A 97 0.04 0.27 7.85
CA HIS A 97 1.35 0.35 7.19
C HIS A 97 2.43 -0.24 8.08
N ARG A 98 2.48 0.13 9.36
CA ARG A 98 3.47 -0.39 10.32
C ARG A 98 3.37 -1.91 10.50
N ILE A 99 2.16 -2.45 10.63
CA ILE A 99 1.92 -3.89 10.73
C ILE A 99 2.43 -4.61 9.48
N PHE A 100 2.09 -4.10 8.29
CA PHE A 100 2.48 -4.74 7.04
C PHE A 100 3.98 -4.63 6.78
N SER A 101 4.61 -3.50 7.10
CA SER A 101 6.07 -3.35 7.06
C SER A 101 6.76 -4.35 7.97
N TRP A 102 6.22 -4.60 9.16
CA TRP A 102 6.76 -5.61 10.07
C TRP A 102 6.66 -7.02 9.47
N TYR A 103 5.51 -7.36 8.86
CA TYR A 103 5.40 -8.64 8.15
C TYR A 103 6.44 -8.75 7.03
N LEU A 104 6.68 -7.69 6.27
CA LEU A 104 7.67 -7.68 5.19
C LEU A 104 9.10 -7.93 5.69
N THR A 105 9.48 -7.33 6.82
CA THR A 105 10.84 -7.44 7.38
C THR A 105 11.08 -8.75 8.13
N HIS A 106 10.02 -9.43 8.59
CA HIS A 106 10.13 -10.69 9.35
C HIS A 106 9.77 -11.92 8.50
N TRP A 107 9.04 -11.75 7.40
CA TRP A 107 8.74 -12.84 6.48
C TRP A 107 10.01 -13.32 5.76
N SER A 108 10.09 -14.61 5.49
CA SER A 108 11.16 -15.21 4.70
C SER A 108 10.65 -16.46 4.01
N LYS A 109 11.35 -16.91 2.96
CA LYS A 109 11.02 -18.14 2.23
C LYS A 109 11.02 -19.40 3.11
N ASN A 110 11.67 -19.38 4.27
CA ASN A 110 11.68 -20.50 5.22
C ASN A 110 10.30 -20.75 5.85
N TYR A 111 9.41 -19.75 5.84
CA TYR A 111 8.05 -19.86 6.35
C TYR A 111 7.02 -20.26 5.29
N LEU A 112 7.44 -20.44 4.02
CA LEU A 112 6.54 -20.82 2.95
C LEU A 112 5.87 -22.18 3.26
N ASN A 113 4.53 -22.22 3.19
CA ASN A 113 3.69 -23.34 3.64
C ASN A 113 3.84 -23.72 5.12
N ASN A 114 4.46 -22.86 5.95
CA ASN A 114 4.68 -23.11 7.37
C ASN A 114 4.46 -21.83 8.21
N TRP A 115 3.27 -21.25 8.04
CA TRP A 115 2.84 -20.08 8.80
C TRP A 115 2.83 -20.32 10.33
N GLN A 116 2.61 -21.56 10.79
CA GLN A 116 2.63 -21.86 12.22
C GLN A 116 4.01 -21.63 12.83
N THR A 117 5.09 -21.99 12.14
CA THR A 117 6.45 -21.67 12.59
C THR A 117 6.67 -20.16 12.66
N PHE A 118 6.17 -19.39 11.67
CA PHE A 118 6.22 -17.93 11.71
C PHE A 118 5.52 -17.35 12.95
N ILE A 119 4.34 -17.84 13.30
CA ILE A 119 3.64 -17.45 14.53
C ILE A 119 4.49 -17.76 15.76
N ASN A 120 4.98 -19.01 15.87
CA ASN A 120 5.71 -19.47 17.06
C ASN A 120 6.97 -18.64 17.32
N GLU A 121 7.68 -18.25 16.27
CA GLU A 121 8.92 -17.49 16.37
C GLU A 121 8.66 -16.00 16.66
N HIS A 122 7.63 -15.40 16.05
CA HIS A 122 7.49 -13.94 16.04
C HIS A 122 6.32 -13.38 16.83
N GLN A 123 5.40 -14.22 17.35
CA GLN A 123 4.22 -13.73 18.10
C GLN A 123 4.59 -12.86 19.29
N ASN A 124 5.70 -13.17 19.96
CA ASN A 124 6.16 -12.41 21.11
C ASN A 124 6.71 -11.02 20.71
N ASP A 125 7.23 -10.87 19.50
CA ASP A 125 7.81 -9.62 19.00
C ASP A 125 6.80 -8.75 18.23
N PHE A 126 5.62 -9.29 17.94
CA PHE A 126 4.54 -8.57 17.28
C PHE A 126 3.85 -7.56 18.22
N LYS A 127 4.40 -6.35 18.32
CA LYS A 127 3.94 -5.29 19.26
C LYS A 127 3.17 -4.17 18.56
N PHE A 128 1.90 -4.42 18.22
CA PHE A 128 0.99 -3.41 17.62
C PHE A 128 -0.28 -3.23 18.45
N GLY A 129 -0.11 -2.91 19.75
CA GLY A 129 -1.22 -2.88 20.70
C GLY A 129 -1.72 -4.29 20.99
N ASN A 130 -3.03 -4.51 20.90
CA ASN A 130 -3.63 -5.84 21.13
C ASN A 130 -3.76 -6.68 19.85
N LYS A 131 -3.17 -6.23 18.74
CA LYS A 131 -3.17 -6.95 17.47
C LYS A 131 -2.40 -8.27 17.60
N THR A 132 -2.83 -9.26 16.86
CA THR A 132 -2.21 -10.59 16.83
C THR A 132 -1.77 -10.96 15.42
N ILE A 133 -0.82 -11.90 15.31
CA ILE A 133 -0.50 -12.51 14.03
C ILE A 133 -1.72 -13.32 13.55
N ALA A 134 -1.94 -13.35 12.23
CA ALA A 134 -3.01 -14.15 11.64
C ALA A 134 -2.89 -15.63 12.05
N PRO A 135 -3.97 -16.30 12.51
CA PRO A 135 -3.94 -17.72 12.81
C PRO A 135 -3.61 -18.55 11.55
N ALA A 136 -2.84 -19.64 11.70
CA ALA A 136 -2.32 -20.42 10.58
C ALA A 136 -3.41 -20.94 9.62
N ASP A 137 -4.54 -21.37 10.16
CA ASP A 137 -5.65 -21.93 9.37
C ASP A 137 -6.58 -20.87 8.78
N SER A 138 -6.26 -19.58 8.93
CA SER A 138 -7.12 -18.48 8.47
C SER A 138 -6.90 -18.15 7.00
N LEU A 139 -7.97 -17.68 6.33
CA LEU A 139 -7.86 -17.09 4.99
C LEU A 139 -6.88 -15.90 4.98
N LEU A 140 -6.82 -15.15 6.07
CA LEU A 140 -5.90 -14.02 6.20
C LEU A 140 -4.44 -14.47 6.14
N ALA A 141 -4.06 -15.54 6.86
CA ALA A 141 -2.70 -16.09 6.81
C ALA A 141 -2.34 -16.53 5.38
N ARG A 142 -3.24 -17.23 4.68
CA ARG A 142 -3.04 -17.62 3.28
C ARG A 142 -2.85 -16.43 2.33
N ASN A 143 -3.66 -15.39 2.50
CA ASN A 143 -3.54 -14.17 1.69
C ASN A 143 -2.24 -13.41 2.00
N LEU A 144 -1.86 -13.30 3.27
CA LEU A 144 -0.59 -12.72 3.69
C LEU A 144 0.59 -13.49 3.10
N GLU A 145 0.62 -14.82 3.28
CA GLU A 145 1.68 -15.67 2.73
C GLU A 145 1.85 -15.48 1.22
N LEU A 146 0.74 -15.49 0.47
CA LEU A 146 0.77 -15.28 -0.98
C LEU A 146 1.37 -13.91 -1.33
N ILE A 147 0.86 -12.82 -0.72
CA ILE A 147 1.30 -11.47 -1.05
C ILE A 147 2.76 -11.28 -0.63
N LEU A 148 3.13 -11.62 0.60
CA LEU A 148 4.49 -11.45 1.13
C LEU A 148 5.51 -12.23 0.28
N SER A 149 5.18 -13.46 -0.11
CA SER A 149 6.05 -14.28 -0.96
C SER A 149 6.22 -13.65 -2.35
N ARG A 150 5.14 -13.16 -2.96
CA ARG A 150 5.20 -12.47 -4.26
C ARG A 150 6.01 -11.17 -4.21
N LEU A 151 5.85 -10.38 -3.15
CA LEU A 151 6.62 -9.15 -2.97
C LEU A 151 8.12 -9.47 -2.83
N GLN A 152 8.49 -10.50 -2.08
CA GLN A 152 9.88 -10.95 -1.93
C GLN A 152 10.47 -11.59 -3.20
N GLU A 153 9.66 -12.27 -4.01
CA GLU A 153 10.10 -12.81 -5.30
C GLU A 153 10.45 -11.69 -6.30
N ASN A 154 9.73 -10.58 -6.24
CA ASN A 154 9.87 -9.46 -7.17
C ASN A 154 10.92 -8.42 -6.73
N CYS A 155 11.10 -8.21 -5.42
CA CYS A 155 12.11 -7.30 -4.89
C CYS A 155 13.47 -8.02 -4.81
N ARG A 156 14.51 -7.49 -5.47
CA ARG A 156 15.86 -8.10 -5.45
C ARG A 156 16.53 -7.95 -4.09
N SER A 157 16.22 -6.86 -3.40
CA SER A 157 16.70 -6.60 -2.05
C SER A 157 15.77 -7.28 -1.06
N CYS A 158 16.33 -7.94 -0.03
CA CYS A 158 15.53 -8.37 1.12
C CYS A 158 14.78 -7.15 1.68
N PRO A 159 13.48 -7.25 1.97
CA PRO A 159 12.75 -6.14 2.56
C PRO A 159 13.42 -5.67 3.85
N SER A 160 13.70 -4.38 3.92
CA SER A 160 14.22 -3.68 5.09
C SER A 160 13.41 -2.40 5.27
N GLU A 161 13.48 -1.78 6.44
CA GLU A 161 12.75 -0.53 6.66
C GLU A 161 13.14 0.55 5.63
N ASP A 162 14.38 0.54 5.15
CA ASP A 162 14.88 1.49 4.16
C ASP A 162 14.26 1.31 2.76
N ASN A 163 13.79 0.11 2.40
CA ASN A 163 13.23 -0.14 1.07
C ASN A 163 11.70 -0.28 1.07
N ILE A 164 11.06 -0.11 2.23
CA ILE A 164 9.60 -0.03 2.35
C ILE A 164 9.19 1.44 2.42
N LYS A 165 8.41 1.89 1.44
CA LYS A 165 8.03 3.29 1.26
C LYS A 165 6.53 3.46 1.48
N ASN A 166 6.15 4.30 2.43
CA ASN A 166 4.75 4.70 2.59
C ASN A 166 4.45 5.87 1.64
N VAL A 167 3.47 5.67 0.76
CA VAL A 167 3.09 6.62 -0.28
C VAL A 167 1.66 7.06 -0.08
N LEU A 168 1.44 8.37 -0.17
CA LEU A 168 0.12 8.98 -0.16
C LEU A 168 -0.13 9.64 -1.51
N LEU A 169 -0.96 9.01 -2.35
CA LEU A 169 -1.41 9.58 -3.61
C LEU A 169 -2.51 10.60 -3.35
N PHE A 170 -2.37 11.76 -3.98
CA PHE A 170 -3.31 12.85 -3.84
C PHE A 170 -3.89 13.27 -5.18
N PHE A 171 -5.13 12.90 -5.43
CA PHE A 171 -5.84 13.26 -6.65
C PHE A 171 -6.47 14.65 -6.52
N TYR A 172 -6.09 15.55 -7.42
CA TYR A 172 -6.62 16.91 -7.41
C TYR A 172 -6.95 17.41 -8.83
N ASN A 173 -7.95 18.28 -8.90
CA ASN A 173 -8.23 19.07 -10.09
C ASN A 173 -7.58 20.45 -9.94
N ALA A 174 -6.54 20.73 -10.72
CA ALA A 174 -5.79 21.99 -10.65
C ALA A 174 -6.63 23.25 -10.92
N GLU A 175 -7.80 23.13 -11.55
CA GLU A 175 -8.75 24.23 -11.76
C GLU A 175 -9.63 24.50 -10.52
N LYS A 176 -9.78 23.52 -9.63
CA LYS A 176 -10.72 23.57 -8.49
C LYS A 176 -10.03 23.56 -7.13
N SER A 177 -8.87 22.90 -7.03
CA SER A 177 -8.20 22.63 -5.77
C SER A 177 -6.68 22.64 -5.95
N LYS A 178 -5.97 22.63 -4.83
CA LYS A 178 -4.52 22.49 -4.77
C LYS A 178 -4.18 21.31 -3.88
N PRO A 179 -3.09 20.57 -4.16
CA PRO A 179 -2.65 19.51 -3.27
C PRO A 179 -2.28 20.08 -1.89
N PRO A 180 -2.44 19.30 -0.82
CA PRO A 180 -1.99 19.70 0.50
C PRO A 180 -0.47 19.94 0.47
N THR A 181 0.00 20.88 1.28
CA THR A 181 1.42 21.20 1.37
C THR A 181 2.11 20.41 2.47
N ARG A 182 1.32 19.78 3.36
CA ARG A 182 1.78 18.98 4.49
C ARG A 182 0.99 17.67 4.62
N THR A 183 1.73 16.66 5.05
CA THR A 183 1.29 15.30 5.37
C THR A 183 2.04 14.90 6.64
N ASP A 184 1.58 13.84 7.30
CA ASP A 184 2.41 13.12 8.27
C ASP A 184 3.79 12.81 7.65
N ASN A 185 4.87 13.07 8.40
CA ASN A 185 6.26 12.85 7.97
C ASN A 185 6.56 11.37 7.63
N THR A 186 5.68 10.45 8.02
CA THR A 186 5.78 9.02 7.70
C THR A 186 5.41 8.70 6.26
N PHE A 187 4.68 9.58 5.56
CA PHE A 187 4.22 9.37 4.18
C PHE A 187 4.84 10.37 3.22
N LYS A 188 5.29 9.88 2.07
CA LYS A 188 5.62 10.73 0.92
C LYS A 188 4.33 11.05 0.16
N LEU A 189 3.92 12.31 0.20
CA LEU A 189 2.82 12.82 -0.62
C LEU A 189 3.24 12.93 -2.09
N ILE A 190 2.44 12.34 -2.97
CA ILE A 190 2.60 12.43 -4.43
C ILE A 190 1.29 12.98 -5.02
N PRO A 191 1.27 14.25 -5.44
CA PRO A 191 0.10 14.83 -6.08
C PRO A 191 -0.04 14.35 -7.53
N ILE A 192 -1.25 13.99 -7.91
CA ILE A 192 -1.61 13.55 -9.27
C ILE A 192 -2.79 14.41 -9.75
N GLU A 193 -2.52 15.22 -10.77
CA GLU A 193 -3.50 16.07 -11.43
C GLU A 193 -4.38 15.22 -12.37
N TYR A 194 -5.69 15.15 -12.13
CA TYR A 194 -6.59 14.28 -12.93
C TYR A 194 -7.40 14.99 -14.02
N ASN A 195 -7.58 16.31 -13.95
CA ASN A 195 -8.46 17.09 -14.85
C ASN A 195 -8.12 16.97 -16.35
N ARG A 196 -6.86 16.69 -16.71
CA ARG A 196 -6.42 16.56 -18.11
C ARG A 196 -6.87 15.26 -18.77
N GLU A 197 -7.26 14.27 -17.97
CA GLU A 197 -7.61 12.93 -18.42
C GLU A 197 -9.05 12.55 -18.06
N THR A 198 -9.88 13.55 -17.74
CA THR A 198 -11.31 13.34 -17.49
C THR A 198 -12.19 13.61 -18.70
N LYS A 199 -13.31 12.90 -18.77
CA LYS A 199 -14.48 13.26 -19.58
C LYS A 199 -15.67 13.41 -18.64
N GLY A 200 -16.06 14.65 -18.36
CA GLY A 200 -17.03 14.95 -17.31
C GLY A 200 -16.48 14.56 -15.92
N ASN A 201 -17.17 13.65 -15.22
CA ASN A 201 -16.77 13.16 -13.90
C ASN A 201 -16.02 11.81 -13.94
N PHE A 202 -15.61 11.34 -15.12
CA PHE A 202 -14.98 10.03 -15.30
C PHE A 202 -13.53 10.17 -15.74
N VAL A 203 -12.63 9.36 -15.17
CA VAL A 203 -11.25 9.18 -15.66
C VAL A 203 -11.18 8.08 -16.72
N MET A 204 -10.26 8.24 -17.67
CA MET A 204 -10.05 7.25 -18.72
C MET A 204 -9.08 6.16 -18.27
N LEU A 205 -9.56 4.91 -18.19
CA LEU A 205 -8.75 3.77 -17.75
C LEU A 205 -7.95 3.09 -18.87
N SER A 206 -8.10 3.48 -20.14
CA SER A 206 -7.59 2.73 -21.30
C SER A 206 -6.06 2.69 -21.34
#